data_AF-A0A259PDJ5-F1
#
_entry.id   AF-A0A259PDJ5-F1
#
_cell.length_a   1.000
_cell.length_b   1.000
_cell.length_c   1.000
_cell.angle_alpha   90.00
_cell.angle_beta   90.00
_cell.angle_gamma   90.00
#
_symmetry.space_group_name_H-M   'P 1'
#
loop_
_entity.id
_entity.type
_entity.pdbx_description
1 polymer ?
#
loop_
_entity_poly.entity_id
_entity_poly.type
_entity_poly.pdbx_seq_one_letter_code
_entity_poly.pdbx_strand_id
1 'polypeptide(L)' 'RRRLTDAADYLAVAPAVVRVARDAPVEHVPDELPRVVADADRVVELAQRWGLTSSARRLVDALAAV' A
#
# COMPACT_ATOMS: atom_id res chain seq x y z
N ARG A 1 -6.05 -13.79 36.57
CA ARG A 1 -5.85 -12.46 37.19
C ARG A 1 -4.36 -12.13 37.38
N ARG A 2 -3.55 -12.97 38.06
CA ARG A 2 -2.08 -12.76 38.24
C ARG A 2 -1.34 -12.33 36.96
N ARG A 3 -1.47 -13.08 35.86
CA ARG A 3 -0.83 -12.74 34.56
C ARG A 3 -1.17 -11.34 33.99
N LEU A 4 -2.36 -10.81 34.30
CA LEU A 4 -2.75 -9.46 33.85
C LEU A 4 -2.14 -8.39 34.75
N THR A 5 -2.09 -8.64 36.06
CA THR A 5 -1.50 -7.73 37.04
C THR A 5 0.02 -7.65 36.88
N ASP A 6 0.69 -8.77 36.67
CA ASP A 6 2.15 -8.83 36.47
C ASP A 6 2.59 -8.14 35.17
N ALA A 7 1.69 -7.99 34.19
CA ALA A 7 1.95 -7.35 32.91
C ALA A 7 1.29 -5.95 32.78
N ALA A 8 0.79 -5.39 33.88
CA ALA A 8 -0.03 -4.17 33.86
C ALA A 8 0.67 -3.00 33.15
N ASP A 9 1.97 -2.79 33.43
CA ASP A 9 2.75 -1.70 32.82
C ASP A 9 2.92 -1.88 31.31
N TYR A 10 3.18 -3.12 30.87
CA TYR A 10 3.23 -3.44 29.45
C TYR A 10 1.87 -3.23 28.77
N LEU A 11 0.79 -3.69 29.39
CA LEU A 11 -0.56 -3.55 28.85
C LEU A 11 -1.02 -2.08 28.81
N ALA A 12 -0.50 -1.22 29.68
CA ALA A 12 -0.78 0.21 29.67
C ALA A 12 -0.18 0.91 28.43
N VAL A 13 1.03 0.52 28.00
CA VAL A 13 1.71 1.10 26.84
C VAL A 13 1.39 0.40 25.52
N ALA A 14 1.00 -0.88 25.56
CA ALA A 14 0.71 -1.69 24.37
C ALA A 14 -0.24 -1.01 23.36
N PRO A 15 -1.29 -0.26 23.75
CA PRO A 15 -2.14 0.45 22.81
C PRO A 15 -1.41 1.40 21.86
N ALA A 16 -0.28 2.00 22.28
CA ALA A 16 0.50 2.88 21.41
C ALA A 16 1.21 2.13 20.27
N VAL A 17 1.40 0.81 20.42
CA VAL A 17 2.08 -0.05 19.43
C VAL A 17 1.08 -0.81 18.58
N VAL A 18 0.01 -1.32 19.21
CA VAL A 18 -0.94 -2.23 18.53
C VAL A 18 -2.07 -1.49 17.83
N ARG A 19 -2.37 -0.24 18.21
CA ARG A 19 -3.37 0.57 17.51
C ARG A 19 -2.68 1.33 16.39
N VAL A 20 -3.27 1.30 15.21
CA VAL A 20 -2.84 2.14 14.09
C VAL A 20 -3.03 3.62 14.43
N ALA A 21 -2.07 4.46 14.03
CA ALA A 21 -2.22 5.91 14.05
C ALA A 21 -3.23 6.32 12.98
N ARG A 22 -4.35 6.92 13.39
CA ARG A 22 -5.43 7.35 12.48
C ARG A 22 -5.25 8.78 11.97
N ASP A 23 -4.32 9.49 12.57
CA ASP A 23 -3.93 10.87 12.34
C ASP A 23 -2.50 10.96 11.79
N ALA A 24 -2.01 9.86 11.19
CA ALA A 24 -0.75 9.88 10.49
C ALA A 24 -0.79 10.99 9.41
N PRO A 25 0.26 11.83 9.30
CA PRO A 25 0.28 12.98 8.40
C PRO A 25 0.53 12.54 6.95
N VAL A 26 -0.41 11.78 6.40
CA VAL A 26 -0.38 11.35 5.00
C VAL A 26 -0.92 12.50 4.14
N GLU A 27 -0.15 12.87 3.11
CA GLU A 27 -0.61 13.87 2.14
C GLU A 27 -1.83 13.35 1.38
N HIS A 28 -2.76 14.24 1.07
CA HIS A 28 -3.85 13.89 0.18
C HIS A 28 -3.33 13.80 -1.24
N VAL A 29 -3.47 12.61 -1.84
CA VAL A 29 -3.15 12.35 -3.23
C VAL A 29 -4.41 11.84 -3.94
N PRO A 30 -4.60 12.14 -5.24
CA PRO A 30 -5.68 11.54 -6.01
C PRO A 30 -5.59 10.02 -5.92
N ASP A 31 -6.65 9.38 -5.43
CA ASP A 31 -6.73 7.94 -5.21
C ASP A 31 -7.66 7.25 -6.22
N GLU A 32 -8.11 7.97 -7.25
CA GLU A 32 -8.88 7.37 -8.33
C GLU A 32 -8.03 6.40 -9.15
N LEU A 33 -8.58 5.20 -9.39
CA LEU A 33 -7.93 4.22 -10.26
C LEU A 33 -7.94 4.72 -11.72
N PRO A 34 -6.78 4.90 -12.37
CA PRO A 34 -6.74 5.34 -13.76
C PRO A 34 -7.18 4.21 -14.71
N ARG A 35 -8.00 4.52 -15.70
CA ARG A 35 -8.41 3.56 -16.74
C ARG A 35 -7.34 3.33 -17.81
N VAL A 36 -6.39 4.26 -17.91
CA VAL A 36 -5.30 4.24 -18.89
C VAL A 36 -4.01 4.67 -18.19
N VAL A 37 -2.89 4.05 -18.56
CA VAL A 37 -1.58 4.47 -18.07
C VAL A 37 -1.26 5.89 -18.52
N ALA A 38 -0.68 6.69 -17.63
CA ALA A 38 -0.36 8.09 -17.92
C ALA A 38 0.70 8.25 -19.03
N ASP A 39 1.64 7.31 -19.12
CA ASP A 39 2.72 7.29 -20.11
C ASP A 39 3.00 5.84 -20.53
N ALA A 40 2.52 5.46 -21.71
CA ALA A 40 2.62 4.09 -22.22
C ALA A 40 4.07 3.70 -22.57
N ASP A 41 4.82 4.60 -23.19
CA ASP A 41 6.19 4.34 -23.64
C ASP A 41 7.11 4.13 -22.43
N ARG A 42 6.94 4.97 -21.40
CA ARG A 42 7.70 4.84 -20.15
C ARG A 42 7.41 3.53 -19.42
N VAL A 43 6.15 3.08 -19.42
CA VAL A 43 5.77 1.79 -18.83
C VAL A 43 6.44 0.64 -19.57
N VAL A 44 6.47 0.67 -20.91
CA VAL A 44 7.16 -0.37 -21.72
C VAL A 44 8.66 -0.39 -21.42
N GLU A 45 9.31 0.78 -21.40
CA GLU A 45 10.74 0.90 -21.10
C GLU A 45 11.09 0.31 -19.73
N LEU A 46 10.33 0.67 -18.69
CA LEU A 46 10.54 0.17 -17.34
C LEU A 46 10.26 -1.33 -17.22
N ALA A 47 9.22 -1.80 -17.90
CA ALA A 47 8.86 -3.21 -17.89
C ALA A 47 9.95 -4.07 -18.54
N GLN A 48 10.56 -3.61 -19.64
CA GLN A 48 11.70 -4.29 -20.25
C GLN A 48 12.93 -4.24 -19.34
N ARG A 49 13.26 -3.06 -18.79
CA ARG A 49 14.44 -2.86 -17.91
C ARG A 49 14.45 -3.81 -16.72
N TRP A 50 13.30 -4.07 -16.12
CA TRP A 50 13.19 -4.89 -14.91
C TRP A 50 12.62 -6.28 -15.15
N GLY A 51 12.41 -6.69 -16.40
CA GLY A 51 11.86 -8.02 -16.71
C GLY A 51 10.39 -8.22 -16.28
N LEU A 52 9.62 -7.13 -16.24
CA LEU A 52 8.22 -7.10 -15.78
C LEU A 52 7.19 -7.08 -16.93
N THR A 53 7.60 -7.29 -18.18
CA THR A 53 6.75 -7.17 -19.37
C THR A 53 5.40 -7.88 -19.24
N SER A 54 5.38 -9.12 -18.73
CA SER A 54 4.14 -9.88 -18.59
C SER A 54 3.20 -9.29 -17.52
N SER A 55 3.74 -8.83 -16.40
CA SER A 55 2.97 -8.21 -15.32
C SER A 55 2.45 -6.83 -15.71
N ALA A 56 3.28 -6.01 -16.37
CA ALA A 56 2.88 -4.70 -16.86
C ALA A 56 1.76 -4.80 -17.91
N ARG A 57 1.86 -5.76 -18.84
CA ARG A 57 0.79 -6.03 -19.81
C ARG A 57 -0.52 -6.40 -19.13
N ARG A 58 -0.51 -7.34 -18.17
CA ARG A 58 -1.72 -7.73 -17.43
C ARG A 58 -2.34 -6.55 -16.68
N LEU A 59 -1.52 -5.66 -16.11
CA LEU A 59 -2.02 -4.44 -15.47
C LEU A 59 -2.74 -3.54 -16.48
N VAL A 60 -2.12 -3.24 -17.62
CA VAL A 60 -2.72 -2.39 -18.67
C VAL A 60 -4.04 -2.98 -19.15
N ASP A 61 -4.07 -4.28 -19.44
CA ASP A 61 -5.27 -4.99 -19.88
C ASP A 61 -6.38 -4.91 -18.80
N ALA A 62 -6.02 -5.02 -17.51
CA ALA A 62 -6.97 -4.92 -16.41
C ALA A 62 -7.52 -3.50 -16.20
N LEU A 63 -6.69 -2.46 -16.33
CA LEU A 63 -7.15 -1.07 -16.21
C LEU A 63 -8.13 -0.70 -17.33
N ALA A 64 -7.91 -1.22 -18.55
CA ALA A 64 -8.79 -1.00 -19.69
C ALA A 64 -10.13 -1.75 -19.59
N ALA A 65 -10.26 -2.72 -18.69
CA ALA A 65 -11.47 -3.52 -18.49
C ALA A 65 -12.45 -2.91 -17.46
N VAL A 66 -12.11 -1.76 -16.85
CA VAL A 66 -12.90 -1.04 -15.83
C VAL A 66 -13.50 0.24 -16.42
#